data_AF-A0A6P2AKB8-F1
#
_entry.id   AF-A0A6P2AKB8-F1
#
_cell.length_a   1.000
_cell.length_b   1.000
_cell.length_c   1.000
_cell.angle_alpha   90.00
_cell.angle_beta   90.00
_cell.angle_gamma   90.00
#
_symmetry.space_group_name_H-M   'P 1'
#
loop_
_entity.id
_entity.type
_entity.pdbx_description
1 polymer ?
#
loop_
_entity_poly.entity_id
_entity_poly.type
_entity_poly.pdbx_seq_one_letter_code
_entity_poly.pdbx_strand_id
1 'polypeptide(L)'
;MNETHRDPQLYPDYQRFDLDRFAPNQEADKQANFGYIPFGGGLRECLGKEFARLEMRVFAAMLVANYQWELLPNQDLTMIGIPTPQLKDGLKVRFVSV
;
A
#
# COMPACT_ATOMS: atom_id res chain seq x y z
N MET A 1 -5.05 1.38 12.91
CA MET A 1 -4.78 1.82 11.52
C MET A 1 -5.55 0.94 10.55
N ASN A 2 -5.38 -0.38 10.58
CA ASN A 2 -6.05 -1.30 9.66
C ASN A 2 -7.58 -1.15 9.63
N GLU A 3 -8.25 -1.07 10.78
CA GLU A 3 -9.71 -0.90 10.85
C GLU A 3 -10.20 0.38 10.16
N THR A 4 -9.52 1.52 10.38
CA THR A 4 -9.86 2.81 9.72
C THR A 4 -9.78 2.70 8.20
N HIS A 5 -8.77 2.00 7.68
CA HIS A 5 -8.58 1.81 6.23
C HIS A 5 -9.49 0.72 5.65
N ARG A 6 -10.23 -0.01 6.48
CA ARG A 6 -11.22 -1.02 6.09
C ARG A 6 -12.65 -0.59 6.37
N ASP A 7 -12.85 0.63 6.89
CA ASP A 7 -14.17 1.17 7.15
C ASP A 7 -14.90 1.41 5.82
N PRO A 8 -16.01 0.69 5.53
CA PRO A 8 -16.74 0.85 4.28
C PRO A 8 -17.43 2.22 4.14
N GLN A 9 -17.57 2.99 5.23
CA GLN A 9 -18.08 4.35 5.17
C GLN A 9 -17.05 5.32 4.59
N LEU A 10 -15.76 5.05 4.82
CA LEU A 10 -14.64 5.83 4.29
C LEU A 10 -14.17 5.29 2.93
N TYR A 11 -14.16 3.97 2.79
CA TYR A 11 -13.67 3.25 1.61
C TYR A 11 -14.70 2.18 1.17
N PRO A 12 -15.75 2.55 0.42
CA PRO A 12 -16.70 1.58 -0.14
C PRO A 12 -15.94 0.55 -0.98
N ASP A 13 -16.18 -0.75 -0.84
CA ASP A 13 -15.37 -1.80 -1.48
C ASP A 13 -13.87 -1.75 -1.11
N TYR A 14 -13.53 -1.53 0.18
CA TYR A 14 -12.15 -1.45 0.70
C TYR A 14 -11.25 -2.65 0.33
N GLN A 15 -11.82 -3.80 -0.04
CA GLN A 15 -11.07 -4.98 -0.48
C GLN A 15 -10.49 -4.84 -1.89
N ARG A 16 -11.01 -3.90 -2.69
CA ARG A 16 -10.53 -3.61 -4.04
C ARG A 16 -9.40 -2.59 -3.99
N PHE A 17 -8.26 -2.94 -4.57
CA PHE A 17 -7.20 -1.97 -4.87
C PHE A 17 -7.65 -1.05 -6.00
N ASP A 18 -7.89 0.22 -5.68
CA ASP A 18 -8.42 1.22 -6.61
C ASP A 18 -7.73 2.57 -6.36
N LEU A 19 -6.98 3.03 -7.36
CA LEU A 19 -6.21 4.28 -7.31
C LEU A 19 -7.09 5.50 -7.52
N ASP A 20 -8.24 5.37 -8.21
CA ASP A 20 -9.10 6.49 -8.56
C ASP A 20 -9.72 7.14 -7.33
N ARG A 21 -9.79 6.42 -6.20
CA ARG A 21 -10.21 6.94 -4.89
C ARG A 21 -9.37 8.12 -4.41
N PHE A 22 -8.11 8.19 -4.82
CA PHE A 22 -7.18 9.26 -4.45
C PHE A 22 -7.01 10.29 -5.58
N ALA A 23 -7.69 10.11 -6.70
CA ALA A 23 -7.66 11.05 -7.81
C ALA A 23 -8.38 12.36 -7.47
N PRO A 24 -8.11 13.45 -8.21
CA PRO A 24 -8.93 14.66 -8.16
C PRO A 24 -10.42 14.29 -8.32
N ASN A 25 -11.30 14.95 -7.57
CA ASN A 25 -12.75 14.71 -7.42
C ASN A 25 -13.17 13.64 -6.41
N GLN A 26 -12.35 12.63 -6.10
CA GLN A 26 -12.67 11.66 -5.04
C GLN A 26 -11.95 12.00 -3.74
N GLU A 27 -10.62 12.16 -3.77
CA GLU A 27 -9.80 12.59 -2.63
C GLU A 27 -10.17 11.89 -1.31
N ALA A 28 -10.40 10.57 -1.35
CA ALA A 28 -10.87 9.78 -0.20
C ALA A 28 -9.98 9.95 1.04
N ASP A 29 -8.69 10.21 0.85
CA ASP A 29 -7.73 10.50 1.93
C ASP A 29 -7.97 11.82 2.67
N LYS A 30 -8.78 12.73 2.09
CA LYS A 30 -9.07 14.06 2.63
C LYS A 30 -10.50 14.22 3.11
N GLN A 31 -11.39 13.27 2.82
CA GLN A 31 -12.82 13.39 3.13
C GLN A 31 -13.14 13.36 4.63
N ALA A 32 -12.28 12.73 5.44
CA ALA A 32 -12.47 12.64 6.88
C ALA A 32 -11.16 12.92 7.63
N ASN A 33 -11.27 13.64 8.75
CA ASN A 33 -10.15 13.82 9.68
C ASN A 33 -9.66 12.45 10.15
N PHE A 34 -8.36 12.19 9.95
CA PHE A 34 -7.74 10.89 10.25
C PHE A 34 -8.36 9.68 9.51
N GLY A 35 -9.08 9.91 8.40
CA GLY A 35 -9.61 8.84 7.55
C GLY A 35 -8.52 8.07 6.80
N TYR A 36 -7.36 8.69 6.59
CA TYR A 36 -6.17 8.07 6.01
C TYR A 36 -4.92 8.32 6.85
N ILE A 37 -4.56 7.34 7.68
CA ILE A 37 -3.45 7.43 8.65
C ILE A 37 -2.35 6.35 8.45
N PRO A 38 -1.75 6.21 7.26
CA PRO A 38 -0.70 5.20 7.03
C PRO A 38 0.59 5.44 7.84
N PHE A 39 0.81 6.67 8.30
CA PHE A 39 1.97 7.09 9.09
C PHE A 39 1.59 7.54 10.51
N GLY A 40 0.38 7.22 10.97
CA GLY A 40 -0.16 7.70 12.25
C GLY A 40 -0.58 9.17 12.21
N GLY A 41 -0.44 9.86 13.35
CA GLY A 41 -0.83 11.26 13.49
C GLY A 41 -0.46 11.85 14.86
N GLY A 42 -0.62 13.17 15.01
CA GLY A 42 -0.35 13.89 16.26
C GLY A 42 1.12 13.86 16.69
N LEU A 43 1.38 13.91 18.00
CA LEU A 43 2.73 13.98 18.60
C LEU A 43 3.63 12.77 18.29
N ARG A 44 3.06 11.68 17.76
CA ARG A 44 3.76 10.43 17.45
C ARG A 44 3.58 10.03 15.98
N GLU A 45 3.26 10.98 15.10
CA GLU A 45 3.32 10.75 13.67
C GLU A 45 4.73 10.25 13.27
N CYS A 46 4.81 9.33 12.32
CA CYS A 46 6.07 8.78 11.85
C CYS A 46 7.01 9.89 11.36
N LEU A 47 8.13 10.06 12.06
CA LEU A 47 9.16 11.02 11.68
C LEU A 47 9.77 10.71 10.30
N GLY A 48 9.78 9.42 9.92
CA GLY A 48 10.33 8.94 8.65
C GLY A 48 9.36 8.98 7.46
N LYS A 49 8.17 9.59 7.57
CA LYS A 49 7.13 9.52 6.53
C LYS A 49 7.62 10.00 5.15
N GLU A 50 8.39 11.07 5.09
CA GLU A 50 8.90 11.59 3.81
C GLU A 50 10.03 10.74 3.24
N PHE A 51 10.86 10.15 4.10
CA PHE A 51 11.88 9.18 3.69
C PHE A 51 11.22 7.94 3.07
N ALA A 52 10.21 7.37 3.75
CA ALA A 52 9.48 6.22 3.24
C ALA A 52 8.79 6.52 1.90
N ARG A 53 8.19 7.71 1.73
CA ARG A 53 7.61 8.13 0.44
C ARG A 53 8.65 8.23 -0.67
N LEU A 54 9.82 8.79 -0.38
CA LEU A 54 10.91 8.88 -1.34
C LEU A 54 11.40 7.50 -1.75
N GLU A 55 11.68 6.63 -0.78
CA GLU A 55 12.13 5.26 -1.00
C GLU A 55 11.13 4.47 -1.86
N MET A 56 9.84 4.50 -1.52
CA MET A 56 8.79 3.84 -2.29
C MET A 56 8.69 4.37 -3.73
N ARG A 57 8.81 5.68 -3.94
CA ARG A 57 8.75 6.29 -5.28
C ARG A 57 9.94 5.90 -6.13
N VAL A 58 11.15 5.97 -5.58
CA VAL A 58 12.38 5.60 -6.28
C VAL A 58 12.36 4.11 -6.63
N PHE A 59 12.01 3.26 -5.66
CA PHE A 59 11.89 1.82 -5.88
C PHE A 59 10.87 1.52 -6.98
N ALA A 60 9.66 2.08 -6.90
CA ALA A 60 8.61 1.85 -7.89
C ALA A 60 9.05 2.32 -9.29
N ALA A 61 9.64 3.52 -9.41
CA ALA A 61 10.11 4.07 -10.67
C ALA A 61 11.21 3.19 -11.29
N MET A 62 12.19 2.75 -10.50
CA MET A 62 13.25 1.86 -10.99
C MET A 62 12.69 0.49 -11.38
N LEU A 63 11.74 -0.04 -10.62
CA LEU A 63 11.14 -1.34 -10.88
C LEU A 63 10.37 -1.34 -12.20
N VAL A 64 9.48 -0.37 -12.43
CA VAL A 64 8.68 -0.29 -13.66
C VAL A 64 9.51 0.10 -14.89
N ALA A 65 10.61 0.84 -14.71
CA ALA A 65 11.44 1.28 -15.82
C ALA A 65 12.34 0.16 -16.37
N ASN A 66 12.74 -0.80 -15.53
CA ASN A 66 13.75 -1.80 -15.89
C ASN A 66 13.22 -3.24 -15.93
N TYR A 67 12.04 -3.51 -15.36
CA TYR A 67 11.54 -4.88 -15.23
C TYR A 67 10.06 -5.02 -15.57
N GLN A 68 9.73 -6.14 -16.21
CA GLN A 68 8.43 -6.77 -16.15
C GLN A 68 8.48 -7.92 -15.15
N TRP A 69 7.35 -8.27 -14.54
CA TRP A 69 7.31 -9.38 -13.58
C TRP A 69 5.99 -10.13 -13.59
N GLU A 70 6.08 -11.39 -13.18
CA GLU A 70 4.94 -12.28 -12.99
C GLU A 70 5.00 -12.95 -11.62
N LEU A 71 3.84 -13.14 -10.99
CA LEU A 71 3.71 -13.96 -9.80
C LEU A 71 3.90 -15.43 -10.17
N LEU A 72 4.73 -16.16 -9.42
CA LEU A 72 4.79 -17.62 -9.59
C LEU A 72 3.47 -18.26 -9.14
N PRO A 73 2.99 -19.31 -9.82
CA PRO A 73 1.76 -20.01 -9.41
C PRO A 73 1.95 -20.74 -8.08
N ASN A 74 0.84 -21.15 -7.46
CA ASN A 74 0.81 -22.02 -6.28
C ASN A 74 1.56 -21.49 -5.05
N GLN A 75 1.35 -20.21 -4.72
CA GLN A 75 1.81 -19.60 -3.47
C GLN A 75 0.61 -19.08 -2.66
N ASP A 76 0.66 -19.21 -1.34
CA ASP A 76 -0.35 -18.69 -0.43
C ASP A 76 -0.10 -17.20 -0.17
N LEU A 77 -0.91 -16.35 -0.80
CA LEU A 77 -0.87 -14.90 -0.68
C LEU A 77 -1.64 -14.36 0.53
N THR A 78 -2.00 -15.22 1.49
CA THR A 78 -2.62 -14.78 2.75
C THR A 78 -1.66 -13.87 3.51
N MET A 79 -2.16 -12.70 3.90
CA MET A 79 -1.43 -11.76 4.74
C MET A 79 -1.39 -12.28 6.19
N ILE A 80 -0.18 -12.46 6.72
CA ILE A 80 0.09 -12.68 8.14
C ILE A 80 0.69 -11.39 8.73
N GLY A 81 0.55 -11.15 10.03
CA GLY A 81 1.02 -9.89 10.64
C GLY A 81 1.97 -10.12 11.82
N ILE A 82 3.30 -10.07 11.61
CA ILE A 82 4.28 -10.09 12.73
C ILE A 82 5.64 -9.46 12.31
N PRO A 83 6.07 -8.31 12.88
CA PRO A 83 5.27 -7.21 13.42
C PRO A 83 4.60 -6.37 12.31
N THR A 84 4.96 -6.59 11.05
CA THR A 84 4.39 -5.96 9.86
C THR A 84 3.65 -6.98 8.99
N PRO A 85 2.71 -6.53 8.12
CA PRO A 85 2.03 -7.41 7.19
C PRO A 85 3.03 -8.05 6.21
N GLN A 86 2.99 -9.38 6.08
CA GLN A 86 3.81 -10.16 5.16
C GLN A 86 2.93 -11.24 4.50
N LEU A 87 3.34 -11.70 3.31
CA LEU A 87 2.69 -12.85 2.68
C LEU A 87 3.22 -14.14 3.32
N LYS A 88 2.33 -15.09 3.61
CA LYS A 88 2.66 -16.34 4.31
C LYS A 88 3.80 -17.13 3.65
N ASP A 89 3.81 -17.22 2.32
CA ASP A 89 4.85 -17.93 1.55
C ASP A 89 6.00 -17.02 1.10
N GLY A 90 6.01 -15.76 1.55
CA GLY A 90 6.75 -14.67 0.91
C GLY A 90 6.10 -14.24 -0.42
N LEU A 91 6.78 -13.36 -1.17
CA LEU A 91 6.35 -12.93 -2.50
C LEU A 91 7.27 -13.56 -3.56
N LYS A 92 6.83 -14.65 -4.18
CA LYS A 92 7.61 -15.35 -5.21
C LYS A 92 7.31 -14.76 -6.58
N VAL A 93 8.30 -14.13 -7.18
CA VAL A 93 8.19 -13.39 -8.45
C VAL A 93 9.29 -13.79 -9.43
N ARG A 94 8.95 -13.78 -10.72
CA ARG A 94 9.93 -13.87 -11.81
C ARG A 94 10.08 -12.49 -12.45
N PHE A 95 11.30 -11.99 -12.54
CA PHE A 95 11.62 -10.74 -13.22
C PHE A 95 12.19 -10.98 -14.61
N VAL A 96 11.82 -10.11 -15.55
CA VAL A 96 12.36 -10.03 -16.91
C VAL A 96 12.81 -8.60 -17.13
N SER A 97 14.08 -8.39 -17.49
CA SER A 97 14.58 -7.05 -17.82
C SER A 97 13.88 -6.53 -19.08
N VAL A 98 13.51 -5.25 -19.06
CA VAL A 98 13.06 -4.49 -20.24
C VAL A 98 14.27 -3.93 -20.97
#